data_AF-A0A0K2SIY4-F1
#
_entry.id   AF-A0A0K2SIY4-F1
#
_cell.length_a   1.000
_cell.length_b   1.000
_cell.length_c   1.000
_cell.angle_alpha   90.00
_cell.angle_beta   90.00
_cell.angle_gamma   90.00
#
_symmetry.space_group_name_H-M   'P 1'
#
loop_
_entity.id
_entity.type
_entity.pdbx_description
1 polymer ?
#
loop_
_entity_poly.entity_id
_entity_poly.type
_entity_poly.pdbx_seq_one_letter_code
_entity_poly.pdbx_strand_id
1 'polypeptide(L)'
;MGFVSAAVEAGLAQARPEILNSDQGSQFTSPAYIQLVEAAGVQISMDGRGRAIDNVFTERLWRTLKYEEVYLKEYSSPREARRSIGQYLEFYNHRRLHQALGYRTLAEVYSSGITNSVHALPASICQDNGVHLISC
;
A
#
# COMPACT_ATOMS: atom_id res chain seq x y z
N MET A 1 -6.10 5.13 -20.89
CA MET A 1 -6.06 5.08 -19.42
C MET A 1 -4.66 5.45 -18.96
N GLY A 2 -4.51 6.36 -17.99
CA GLY A 2 -3.21 6.76 -17.45
C GLY A 2 -2.60 5.67 -16.55
N PHE A 3 -1.31 5.77 -16.26
CA PHE A 3 -0.58 4.82 -15.41
C PHE A 3 -1.26 4.58 -14.05
N VAL A 4 -1.70 5.66 -13.38
CA VAL A 4 -2.33 5.59 -12.04
C VAL A 4 -3.66 4.83 -12.09
N SER A 5 -4.52 5.10 -13.07
CA SER A 5 -5.79 4.38 -13.23
C SER A 5 -5.58 2.89 -13.46
N ALA A 6 -4.64 2.52 -14.32
CA ALA A 6 -4.31 1.12 -14.58
C ALA A 6 -3.73 0.43 -13.34
N ALA A 7 -2.90 1.13 -12.56
CA ALA A 7 -2.34 0.59 -11.32
C ALA A 7 -3.42 0.36 -10.26
N VAL A 8 -4.35 1.31 -10.08
CA VAL A 8 -5.40 1.19 -9.08
C VAL A 8 -6.44 0.13 -9.49
N GLU A 9 -6.77 0.00 -10.77
CA GLU A 9 -7.60 -1.11 -11.28
C GLU A 9 -6.97 -2.47 -10.98
N ALA A 10 -5.66 -2.63 -11.25
CA ALA A 10 -4.94 -3.86 -10.96
C ALA A 10 -4.88 -4.17 -9.46
N GLY A 11 -4.81 -3.14 -8.61
CA GLY A 11 -4.90 -3.27 -7.16
C GLY A 11 -6.29 -3.72 -6.70
N LEU A 12 -7.34 -3.06 -7.18
CA LEU A 12 -8.75 -3.36 -6.84
C LEU A 12 -9.22 -4.73 -7.36
N ALA A 13 -8.54 -5.28 -8.36
CA ALA A 13 -8.73 -6.66 -8.82
C ALA A 13 -8.15 -7.70 -7.86
N GLN A 14 -7.14 -7.34 -7.05
CA GLN A 14 -6.50 -8.24 -6.08
C GLN A 14 -7.16 -8.15 -4.71
N ALA A 15 -7.51 -6.94 -4.25
CA ALA A 15 -8.16 -6.72 -2.97
C ALA A 15 -9.02 -5.46 -3.02
N ARG A 16 -10.13 -5.45 -2.27
CA ARG A 16 -11.02 -4.29 -2.15
C ARG A 16 -11.07 -3.83 -0.70
N PRO A 17 -10.35 -2.77 -0.33
CA PRO A 17 -10.44 -2.22 1.01
C PRO A 17 -11.77 -1.49 1.20
N GLU A 18 -12.15 -1.26 2.46
CA GLU A 18 -13.29 -0.40 2.77
C GLU A 18 -12.95 1.08 2.48
N ILE A 19 -11.72 1.49 2.82
CA ILE A 19 -11.21 2.83 2.56
C ILE A 19 -9.85 2.76 1.84
N LEU A 20 -9.71 3.56 0.79
CA LEU A 20 -8.45 3.86 0.13
C LEU A 20 -8.00 5.27 0.54
N ASN A 21 -6.84 5.35 1.19
CA ASN A 21 -6.20 6.61 1.57
C ASN A 21 -5.26 7.08 0.46
N SER A 22 -5.32 8.35 0.06
CA SER A 22 -4.39 8.96 -0.89
C SER A 22 -4.06 10.39 -0.51
N ASP A 23 -2.93 10.90 -1.00
CA ASP A 23 -2.64 12.33 -0.90
C ASP A 23 -3.57 13.18 -1.81
N GLN A 24 -3.47 14.51 -1.69
CA GLN A 24 -4.23 15.47 -2.51
C GLN A 24 -3.56 15.80 -3.86
N GLY A 25 -2.69 14.93 -4.36
CA GLY A 25 -2.03 15.06 -5.66
C GLY A 25 -3.03 15.15 -6.81
N SER A 26 -2.62 15.76 -7.93
CA SER A 26 -3.49 15.99 -9.08
C SER A 26 -3.99 14.70 -9.73
N GLN A 27 -3.26 13.59 -9.60
CA GLN A 27 -3.69 12.29 -10.10
C GLN A 27 -4.83 11.70 -9.26
N PHE A 28 -4.73 11.80 -7.94
CA PHE A 28 -5.70 11.23 -6.99
C PHE A 28 -6.94 12.12 -6.79
N THR A 29 -6.82 13.41 -7.07
CA THR A 29 -7.95 14.35 -7.10
C THR A 29 -8.66 14.40 -8.46
N SER A 30 -8.20 13.64 -9.45
CA SER A 30 -8.81 13.62 -10.78
C SER A 30 -10.18 12.93 -10.78
N PRO A 31 -11.18 13.44 -11.54
CA PRO A 31 -12.49 12.80 -11.62
C PRO A 31 -12.43 11.34 -12.10
N ALA A 32 -11.49 11.03 -13.01
CA ALA A 32 -11.31 9.68 -13.52
C ALA A 32 -10.84 8.69 -12.45
N TYR A 33 -9.97 9.13 -11.53
CA TYR A 33 -9.53 8.31 -10.41
C TYR A 33 -10.66 8.11 -9.39
N ILE A 34 -11.32 9.20 -9.00
CA ILE A 34 -12.40 9.16 -8.00
C ILE A 34 -13.52 8.23 -8.45
N GLN A 35 -14.01 8.40 -9.68
CA GLN A 35 -15.09 7.57 -10.23
C GLN A 35 -14.70 6.09 -10.30
N LEU A 36 -13.45 5.78 -10.62
CA LEU A 36 -12.96 4.41 -10.70
C LEU A 36 -12.97 3.72 -9.34
N VAL A 37 -12.50 4.42 -8.29
CA VAL A 37 -12.48 3.86 -6.93
C VAL A 37 -13.89 3.77 -6.34
N GLU A 38 -14.74 4.79 -6.54
CA GLU A 38 -16.14 4.76 -6.11
C GLU A 38 -16.94 3.65 -6.81
N ALA A 39 -16.71 3.43 -8.11
CA ALA A 39 -17.35 2.35 -8.87
C ALA A 39 -16.95 0.94 -8.36
N ALA A 40 -15.81 0.82 -7.69
CA ALA A 40 -15.40 -0.41 -7.02
C ALA A 40 -16.03 -0.59 -5.63
N GLY A 41 -16.83 0.38 -5.16
CA GLY A 41 -17.47 0.36 -3.84
C GLY A 41 -16.52 0.72 -2.70
N VAL A 42 -15.39 1.37 -3.00
CA VAL A 42 -14.36 1.73 -2.03
C VAL A 42 -14.49 3.21 -1.67
N GLN A 43 -14.43 3.53 -0.38
CA GLN A 43 -14.46 4.92 0.08
C GLN A 43 -13.08 5.55 -0.11
N ILE A 44 -13.01 6.80 -0.55
CA ILE A 44 -11.74 7.53 -0.65
C ILE A 44 -11.60 8.43 0.57
N SER A 45 -10.49 8.29 1.28
CA SER A 45 -10.06 9.24 2.30
C SER A 45 -8.84 9.98 1.79
N MET A 46 -8.92 11.30 1.70
CA MET A 46 -7.75 12.13 1.39
C MET A 46 -7.24 12.77 2.66
N ASP A 47 -5.93 12.70 2.88
CA ASP A 47 -5.31 13.37 4.01
C ASP A 47 -5.59 14.89 3.95
N GLY A 48 -5.80 15.49 5.12
CA GLY A 48 -5.85 16.95 5.22
C GLY A 48 -4.43 17.50 5.21
N ARG A 49 -4.21 18.70 4.67
CA ARG A 49 -2.93 19.41 4.82
C ARG A 49 -2.51 19.42 6.30
N GLY A 50 -1.50 18.61 6.66
CA GLY A 50 -1.00 18.46 8.03
C GLY A 50 -1.19 17.08 8.69
N ARG A 51 -1.84 16.11 8.06
CA ARG A 51 -1.98 14.72 8.58
C ARG A 51 -0.91 13.76 8.02
N ALA A 52 0.36 14.12 8.18
CA ALA A 52 1.49 13.28 7.75
C ALA A 52 1.47 11.86 8.35
N ILE A 53 0.77 11.65 9.48
CA ILE A 53 0.66 10.36 10.16
C ILE A 53 -0.02 9.30 9.27
N ASP A 54 -0.97 9.70 8.43
CA ASP A 54 -1.74 8.78 7.59
C ASP A 54 -0.87 8.12 6.50
N ASN A 55 0.21 8.78 6.09
CA ASN A 55 1.15 8.29 5.07
C ASN A 55 2.42 7.65 5.66
N VAL A 56 2.60 7.65 7.00
CA VAL A 56 3.84 7.19 7.65
C VAL A 56 4.21 5.75 7.26
N PHE A 57 3.23 4.89 7.06
CA PHE A 57 3.47 3.49 6.70
C PHE A 57 4.02 3.36 5.28
N THR A 58 3.39 4.03 4.32
CA THR A 58 3.81 4.07 2.92
C THR A 58 5.17 4.75 2.79
N GLU A 59 5.39 5.87 3.47
CA GLU A 59 6.70 6.54 3.53
C GLU A 59 7.80 5.63 4.10
N ARG A 60 7.50 4.89 5.17
CA ARG A 60 8.45 3.94 5.77
C ARG A 60 8.79 2.81 4.80
N LEU A 61 7.80 2.22 4.12
CA LEU A 61 8.03 1.22 3.09
C LEU A 61 8.94 1.76 1.99
N TRP A 62 8.60 2.91 1.41
CA TRP A 62 9.37 3.50 0.31
C TRP A 62 10.78 3.87 0.73
N ARG A 63 10.96 4.38 1.96
CA ARG A 63 12.29 4.64 2.51
C ARG A 63 13.09 3.34 2.56
N THR A 64 12.54 2.29 3.17
CA THR A 64 13.25 1.01 3.32
C THR A 64 13.60 0.40 1.96
N LEU A 65 12.68 0.37 0.99
CA LEU A 65 12.94 -0.08 -0.37
C LEU A 65 14.08 0.73 -1.03
N LYS A 66 14.04 2.06 -0.91
CA LYS A 66 15.07 2.91 -1.54
C LYS A 66 16.46 2.60 -1.00
N TYR A 67 16.60 2.50 0.33
CA TYR A 67 17.90 2.30 0.97
C TYR A 67 18.45 0.88 0.79
N GLU A 68 17.58 -0.13 0.80
CA GLU A 68 18.03 -1.53 0.78
C GLU A 68 18.06 -2.14 -0.62
N GLU A 69 17.41 -1.53 -1.61
CA GLU A 69 17.30 -2.08 -2.97
C GLU A 69 17.72 -1.07 -4.04
N VAL A 70 17.10 0.12 -4.07
CA VAL A 70 17.27 1.06 -5.19
C VAL A 70 18.63 1.75 -5.18
N TYR A 71 19.08 2.26 -4.03
CA TYR A 71 20.33 3.02 -3.94
C TYR A 71 21.58 2.15 -3.99
N LEU A 72 21.44 0.84 -3.81
CA LEU A 72 22.55 -0.11 -3.86
C LEU A 72 22.79 -0.67 -5.27
N LYS A 73 21.92 -0.34 -6.24
CA LYS A 73 21.91 -0.97 -7.56
C LYS A 73 21.88 0.04 -8.69
N GLU A 74 22.69 -0.21 -9.70
CA GLU A 74 22.57 0.43 -11.00
C GLU A 74 21.82 -0.52 -11.94
N TYR A 75 20.58 -0.18 -12.28
CA TYR A 75 19.79 -0.98 -13.21
C TYR A 75 20.19 -0.68 -14.65
N SER A 76 20.49 -1.71 -15.42
CA SER A 76 20.81 -1.61 -16.84
C SER A 76 19.57 -1.39 -17.70
N SER A 77 18.37 -1.68 -17.18
CA SER A 77 17.11 -1.43 -17.89
C SER A 77 15.90 -1.29 -16.96
N PRO A 78 14.81 -0.65 -17.43
CA PRO A 78 13.55 -0.63 -16.70
C PRO A 78 12.94 -2.02 -16.45
N ARG A 79 13.26 -3.02 -17.28
CA ARG A 79 12.80 -4.40 -17.10
C ARG A 79 13.52 -5.06 -15.92
N GLU A 80 14.82 -4.82 -15.81
CA GLU A 80 15.62 -5.29 -14.68
C GLU A 80 15.16 -4.65 -13.37
N ALA A 81 14.96 -3.33 -13.36
CA ALA A 81 14.45 -2.63 -12.18
C ALA A 81 13.12 -3.22 -11.69
N ARG A 82 12.15 -3.45 -12.60
CA ARG A 82 10.86 -4.08 -12.25
C ARG A 82 11.04 -5.46 -11.63
N ARG A 83 11.90 -6.30 -12.21
CA ARG A 83 12.16 -7.65 -11.68
C ARG A 83 12.80 -7.59 -10.30
N SER A 84 13.83 -6.76 -10.12
CA SER A 84 14.58 -6.66 -8.87
C SER A 84 13.73 -6.09 -7.73
N ILE A 85 13.00 -5.00 -8.01
CA ILE A 85 12.04 -4.42 -7.05
C ILE A 85 10.92 -5.41 -6.72
N GLY A 86 10.41 -6.15 -7.70
CA GLY A 86 9.41 -7.19 -7.47
C GLY A 86 9.91 -8.30 -6.54
N GLN A 87 11.14 -8.77 -6.74
CA GLN A 87 11.78 -9.75 -5.85
C GLN A 87 11.99 -9.21 -4.43
N TYR A 88 12.35 -7.93 -4.31
CA TYR A 88 12.48 -7.28 -3.01
C TYR A 88 11.14 -7.20 -2.29
N LEU A 89 10.06 -6.80 -2.97
CA LEU A 89 8.72 -6.73 -2.39
C LEU A 89 8.21 -8.11 -1.94
N GLU A 90 8.50 -9.16 -2.71
CA GLU A 90 8.21 -10.55 -2.32
C GLU A 90 8.94 -10.93 -1.02
N PHE A 91 10.24 -10.62 -0.93
CA PHE A 91 11.00 -10.81 0.30
C PHE A 91 10.42 -10.00 1.47
N TYR A 92 10.10 -8.73 1.25
CA TYR A 92 9.57 -7.82 2.25
C TYR A 92 8.23 -8.33 2.82
N ASN A 93 7.32 -8.80 1.96
CA ASN A 93 5.98 -9.23 2.38
C ASN A 93 5.97 -10.62 3.01
N HIS A 94 6.77 -11.56 2.48
CA HIS A 94 6.65 -12.98 2.82
C HIS A 94 7.80 -13.55 3.66
N ARG A 95 8.89 -12.81 3.86
CA ARG A 95 10.10 -13.34 4.53
C ARG A 95 10.69 -12.40 5.57
N ARG A 96 10.53 -11.09 5.41
CA ARG A 96 11.04 -10.11 6.37
C ARG A 96 10.22 -10.16 7.66
N LEU A 97 10.89 -10.40 8.78
CA LEU A 97 10.27 -10.30 10.09
C LEU A 97 10.28 -8.85 10.56
N HIS A 98 9.13 -8.37 11.02
CA HIS A 98 8.98 -7.01 11.50
C HIS A 98 8.80 -7.01 13.01
N GLN A 99 9.70 -6.33 13.73
CA GLN A 99 9.62 -6.22 15.20
C GLN A 99 8.28 -5.64 15.66
N ALA A 100 7.77 -4.63 14.95
CA ALA A 100 6.46 -4.04 15.23
C ALA A 100 5.28 -5.03 15.10
N LEU A 101 5.50 -6.18 14.44
CA LEU A 101 4.49 -7.22 14.18
C LEU A 101 4.67 -8.44 15.09
N GLY A 102 5.52 -8.33 16.11
CA GLY A 102 5.91 -9.46 16.95
C GLY A 102 6.78 -10.46 16.20
N TYR A 103 7.69 -9.97 15.35
CA TYR A 103 8.56 -10.79 14.49
C TYR A 103 7.78 -11.73 13.56
N ARG A 104 6.67 -11.24 13.01
CA ARG A 104 5.93 -11.87 11.92
C ARG A 104 6.14 -11.14 10.61
N THR A 105 5.86 -11.81 9.51
CA THR A 105 5.80 -11.25 8.16
C THR A 105 4.48 -10.53 7.93
N LEU A 106 4.45 -9.63 6.93
CA LEU A 106 3.21 -8.95 6.54
C LEU A 106 2.16 -9.95 6.02
N ALA A 107 2.60 -10.92 5.22
CA ALA A 107 1.70 -11.93 4.66
C ALA A 107 1.03 -12.78 5.76
N GLU A 108 1.75 -13.17 6.80
CA GLU A 108 1.18 -13.89 7.95
C GLU A 108 0.10 -13.07 8.64
N VAL A 109 0.37 -11.80 8.90
CA VAL A 109 -0.60 -10.94 9.57
C VAL A 109 -1.82 -10.69 8.70
N TYR A 110 -1.62 -10.36 7.42
CA TYR A 110 -2.70 -10.16 6.46
C TYR A 110 -3.61 -11.39 6.36
N SER A 111 -3.02 -12.58 6.23
CA SER A 111 -3.77 -13.85 6.13
C SER A 111 -4.53 -14.17 7.42
N SER A 112 -3.91 -13.93 8.59
CA SER A 112 -4.55 -14.14 9.90
C SER A 112 -5.72 -13.19 10.16
N GLY A 113 -5.73 -12.03 9.51
CA GLY A 113 -6.79 -11.05 9.64
C GLY A 113 -8.04 -11.34 8.83
N ILE A 114 -7.90 -12.11 7.77
CA ILE A 114 -9.04 -12.59 6.97
C ILE A 114 -9.83 -13.66 7.75
N THR A 115 -9.20 -14.37 8.70
CA THR A 115 -9.84 -15.44 9.48
C THR A 115 -10.57 -14.97 10.75
N ASN A 116 -10.26 -13.79 11.28
CA ASN A 116 -10.91 -13.23 12.47
C ASN A 116 -11.55 -11.87 12.13
N SER A 117 -12.80 -11.89 11.68
CA SER A 117 -13.67 -10.73 11.88
C SER A 117 -13.71 -10.42 13.38
N VAL A 118 -13.52 -9.14 13.73
CA VAL A 118 -13.38 -8.51 15.06
C VAL A 118 -12.06 -8.72 15.82
N HIS A 119 -11.24 -7.66 15.76
CA HIS A 119 -10.10 -7.25 16.59
C HIS A 119 -8.65 -7.65 16.20
N ALA A 120 -7.93 -6.59 15.80
CA ALA A 120 -6.47 -6.34 15.81
C ALA A 120 -5.62 -7.00 14.71
N LEU A 121 -5.33 -6.23 13.65
CA LEU A 121 -4.38 -6.56 12.58
C LEU A 121 -3.21 -5.58 12.57
N PRO A 122 -1.96 -6.07 12.56
CA PRO A 122 -0.84 -5.18 12.22
C PRO A 122 -0.16 -5.52 10.87
N ALA A 123 -0.46 -4.76 9.82
CA ALA A 123 0.40 -3.70 9.27
C ALA A 123 -0.15 -3.22 7.91
N SER A 124 0.04 -1.93 7.65
CA SER A 124 -0.43 -1.13 6.50
C SER A 124 -1.84 -0.55 6.55
N ILE A 125 -2.54 -0.64 7.69
CA ILE A 125 -3.87 -0.05 7.89
C ILE A 125 -3.79 0.93 9.08
N CYS A 126 -3.99 2.22 8.84
CA CYS A 126 -4.42 3.15 9.89
C CYS A 126 -5.79 2.66 10.37
N GLN A 127 -6.02 2.47 11.67
CA GLN A 127 -7.36 2.23 12.18
C GLN A 127 -7.93 3.57 12.65
N ASP A 128 -8.83 4.15 11.87
CA ASP A 128 -9.77 5.16 12.38
C ASP A 128 -11.13 4.46 12.47
N ASN A 129 -11.67 4.32 13.68
CA ASN A 129 -13.00 3.75 13.95
C ASN A 129 -13.28 2.30 13.48
N GLY A 130 -12.25 1.45 13.31
CA GLY A 130 -12.43 0.02 13.01
C GLY A 130 -12.57 -0.34 11.54
N VAL A 131 -12.11 0.53 10.62
CA VAL A 131 -12.24 0.37 9.16
C VAL A 131 -10.88 0.01 8.52
N HIS A 132 -10.88 -0.82 7.47
CA HIS A 132 -9.65 -1.22 6.75
C HIS A 132 -9.19 -0.13 5.74
N LEU A 133 -7.99 0.42 5.94
CA LEU A 133 -7.37 1.51 5.16
C LEU A 133 -6.17 1.02 4.33
N ILE A 134 -6.16 1.21 3.01
CA ILE A 134 -4.96 1.03 2.16
C ILE A 134 -4.46 2.40 1.73
N SER A 135 -3.20 2.75 1.99
CA SER A 135 -2.59 4.01 1.54
C SER A 135 -1.87 3.84 0.20
N CYS A 136 -2.16 4.73 -0.75
CA CYS A 136 -1.50 4.85 -2.06
C CYS A 136 -0.43 5.94 -2.06
#